data_AF-A0A4Q2RS64-F1
#
_entry.id   AF-A0A4Q2RS64-F1
#
_cell.length_a   1.000
_cell.length_b   1.000
_cell.length_c   1.000
_cell.angle_alpha   90.00
_cell.angle_beta   90.00
_cell.angle_gamma   90.00
#
_symmetry.space_group_name_H-M   'P 1'
#
loop_
_entity.id
_entity.type
_entity.pdbx_description
1 polymer ?
#
loop_
_entity_poly.entity_id
_entity_poly.type
_entity_poly.pdbx_seq_one_letter_code
_entity_poly.pdbx_strand_id
1 'polypeptide(L)'
;MFAAEGVLEPLPGGRGTSWRAGDLVLSPGHDESEAWIAPIQARLAVRLDEAVPRSLRLALPVPARDGHLTADGWAATRFEPGTTHCRDLPTLRATAHLLHAHLATAVPERPSQLDARDDRWAVADRATHDGTAEQAAAARPHLRDLVGTLAAGLDTDLDTDLDTDLGREQLVHADLAGNVLLDADGIPFVVDFSPAWRSPLWAEAVCVLDAVLWLRAPVAALDEWRTGAPRRAMLRAALFRVLSDDPCDVARYEALGLS
;
A
#
# COMPACT_ATOMS: atom_id res chain seq x y z
N MET A 1 26.26 -0.66 -2.52
CA MET A 1 26.25 0.39 -3.59
C MET A 1 25.63 -0.15 -4.88
N PHE A 2 24.68 0.56 -5.48
CA PHE A 2 24.05 0.16 -6.76
C PHE A 2 24.94 0.47 -7.96
N ALA A 3 24.89 -0.40 -8.98
CA ALA A 3 25.54 -0.15 -10.26
C ALA A 3 24.56 0.56 -11.19
N ALA A 4 24.72 1.87 -11.36
CA ALA A 4 23.96 2.65 -12.31
C ALA A 4 24.89 3.54 -13.15
N GLU A 5 24.55 3.72 -14.42
CA GLU A 5 25.22 4.65 -15.33
C GLU A 5 24.31 5.86 -15.57
N GLY A 6 24.82 7.09 -15.43
CA GLY A 6 24.08 8.30 -15.77
C GLY A 6 24.04 9.36 -14.65
N VAL A 7 23.47 10.52 -14.98
CA VAL A 7 23.25 11.62 -14.04
C VAL A 7 22.03 11.31 -13.17
N LEU A 8 22.10 11.65 -11.89
CA LEU A 8 20.97 11.52 -10.97
C LEU A 8 19.90 12.57 -11.31
N GLU A 9 18.68 12.10 -11.60
CA GLU A 9 17.53 12.94 -11.92
C GLU A 9 16.43 12.73 -10.87
N PRO A 10 15.88 13.77 -10.23
CA PRO A 10 14.75 13.60 -9.33
C PRO A 10 13.51 13.17 -10.14
N LEU A 11 12.79 12.16 -9.65
CA LEU A 11 11.54 11.72 -10.27
C LEU A 11 10.34 12.43 -9.65
N PRO A 12 9.40 12.95 -10.46
CA PRO A 12 8.13 13.44 -9.94
C PRO A 12 7.24 12.27 -9.50
N GLY A 13 6.49 12.42 -8.41
CA GLY A 13 5.58 11.41 -7.88
C GLY A 13 5.90 10.98 -6.44
N GLY A 14 4.97 10.27 -5.81
CA GLY A 14 5.10 9.85 -4.40
C GLY A 14 5.41 11.02 -3.47
N ARG A 15 6.49 10.89 -2.67
CA ARG A 15 7.03 11.95 -1.80
C ARG A 15 8.03 12.88 -2.49
N GLY A 16 8.32 12.68 -3.78
CA GLY A 16 9.36 13.42 -4.51
C GLY A 16 10.78 13.12 -4.03
N THR A 17 10.97 11.96 -3.40
CA THR A 17 12.25 11.54 -2.78
C THR A 17 13.00 10.50 -3.60
N SER A 18 12.38 9.98 -4.67
CA SER A 18 12.99 8.96 -5.54
C SER A 18 13.82 9.60 -6.65
N TRP A 19 14.90 8.92 -7.00
CA TRP A 19 15.88 9.39 -7.97
C TRP A 19 16.02 8.37 -9.09
N ARG A 20 16.15 8.85 -10.32
CA ARG A 20 16.57 8.02 -11.44
C ARG A 20 18.08 8.04 -11.56
N ALA A 21 18.66 6.86 -11.72
CA ALA A 21 20.06 6.67 -12.05
C ALA A 21 20.14 5.71 -13.26
N GLY A 22 20.18 6.26 -14.48
CA GLY A 22 20.18 5.45 -15.70
C GLY A 22 18.86 4.70 -15.92
N ASP A 23 18.93 3.37 -15.80
CA ASP A 23 17.81 2.44 -15.88
C ASP A 23 17.28 2.01 -14.51
N LEU A 24 17.73 2.65 -13.42
CA LEU A 24 17.26 2.40 -12.06
C LEU A 24 16.42 3.56 -11.51
N VAL A 25 15.42 3.20 -10.72
CA VAL A 25 14.77 4.07 -9.74
C VAL A 25 15.33 3.72 -8.37
N LEU A 26 15.87 4.71 -7.68
CA LEU A 26 16.37 4.62 -6.31
C LEU A 26 15.34 5.27 -5.39
N SER A 27 14.84 4.49 -4.44
CA SER A 27 13.88 4.96 -3.42
C SER A 27 14.53 4.86 -2.03
N PRO A 28 14.42 5.89 -1.17
CA PRO A 28 14.98 5.86 0.18
C PRO A 28 14.00 5.25 1.18
N GLY A 29 14.49 4.97 2.40
CA GLY A 29 13.68 4.54 3.53
C GLY A 29 13.43 3.02 3.57
N HIS A 30 14.27 2.25 2.89
CA HIS A 30 14.23 0.79 2.94
C HIS A 30 15.31 0.24 3.87
N ASP A 31 14.99 -0.85 4.52
CA ASP A 31 15.93 -1.63 5.31
C ASP A 31 15.88 -3.12 4.89
N GLU A 32 16.79 -3.91 5.45
CA GLU A 32 16.91 -5.33 5.14
C GLU A 32 15.73 -6.18 5.67
N SER A 33 14.84 -5.64 6.51
CA SER A 33 13.65 -6.37 6.97
C SER A 33 12.68 -6.66 5.82
N GLU A 34 12.77 -5.92 4.71
CA GLU A 34 11.96 -6.14 3.51
C GLU A 34 12.64 -7.08 2.50
N ALA A 35 13.92 -7.43 2.68
CA ALA A 35 14.70 -8.18 1.68
C ALA A 35 14.11 -9.54 1.30
N TRP A 36 13.33 -10.17 2.20
CA TRP A 36 12.69 -11.46 1.96
C TRP A 36 11.69 -11.44 0.79
N ILE A 37 11.07 -10.29 0.49
CA ILE A 37 10.02 -10.19 -0.54
C ILE A 37 10.60 -10.11 -1.95
N ALA A 38 11.77 -9.50 -2.11
CA ALA A 38 12.32 -9.22 -3.42
C ALA A 38 12.51 -10.45 -4.33
N PRO A 39 12.99 -11.63 -3.87
CA PRO A 39 13.04 -12.80 -4.76
C PRO A 39 11.65 -13.27 -5.21
N ILE A 40 10.61 -13.05 -4.41
CA ILE A 40 9.22 -13.36 -4.77
C ILE A 40 8.73 -12.31 -5.78
N GLN A 41 8.94 -11.03 -5.49
CA GLN A 41 8.58 -9.92 -6.37
C GLN A 41 9.28 -10.02 -7.73
N ALA A 42 10.58 -10.34 -7.77
CA ALA A 42 11.33 -10.49 -9.02
C ALA A 42 10.79 -11.63 -9.89
N ARG A 43 10.51 -12.79 -9.29
CA ARG A 43 9.88 -13.92 -10.01
C ARG A 43 8.48 -13.56 -10.51
N LEU A 44 7.70 -12.82 -9.72
CA LEU A 44 6.36 -12.40 -10.12
C LEU A 44 6.42 -11.37 -11.26
N ALA A 45 7.30 -10.37 -11.16
CA ALA A 45 7.52 -9.36 -12.19
C ALA A 45 7.84 -9.99 -13.56
N VAL A 46 8.80 -10.94 -13.60
CA VAL A 46 9.14 -11.66 -14.84
C VAL A 46 7.95 -12.43 -15.40
N ARG A 47 7.23 -13.21 -14.56
CA ARG A 47 6.05 -13.96 -15.01
C ARG A 47 4.92 -13.07 -15.54
N LEU A 48 4.73 -11.90 -14.94
CA LEU A 48 3.72 -10.93 -15.37
C LEU A 48 4.12 -10.30 -16.72
N ASP A 49 5.40 -9.97 -16.91
CA ASP A 49 5.90 -9.44 -18.18
C ASP A 49 5.80 -10.48 -19.33
N GLU A 50 5.90 -11.77 -19.03
CA GLU A 50 5.76 -12.87 -20.00
C GLU A 50 4.30 -13.25 -20.33
N ALA A 51 3.31 -12.75 -19.57
CA ALA A 51 1.91 -13.11 -19.74
C ALA A 51 1.32 -12.58 -21.08
N VAL A 52 0.45 -13.37 -21.71
CA VAL A 52 -0.22 -13.01 -22.97
C VAL A 52 -1.73 -13.30 -22.87
N PRO A 53 -2.61 -12.28 -22.97
CA PRO A 53 -2.28 -10.86 -23.01
C PRO A 53 -1.68 -10.39 -21.68
N ARG A 54 -0.80 -9.39 -21.75
CA ARG A 54 -0.25 -8.76 -20.55
C ARG A 54 -1.31 -7.82 -19.96
N SER A 55 -1.63 -7.98 -18.68
CA SER A 55 -2.69 -7.23 -17.98
C SER A 55 -2.22 -6.47 -16.74
N LEU A 56 -1.02 -6.79 -16.24
CA LEU A 56 -0.43 -6.21 -15.05
C LEU A 56 1.09 -6.32 -15.16
N ARG A 57 1.81 -5.34 -14.63
CA ARG A 57 3.26 -5.34 -14.48
C ARG A 57 3.62 -5.00 -13.03
N LEU A 58 4.78 -5.46 -12.58
CA LEU A 58 5.29 -5.22 -11.24
C LEU A 58 6.76 -4.82 -11.31
N ALA A 59 7.16 -3.80 -10.55
CA ALA A 59 8.54 -3.32 -10.53
C ALA A 59 9.52 -4.45 -10.19
N LEU A 60 10.57 -4.57 -10.99
CA LEU A 60 11.62 -5.56 -10.80
C LEU A 60 12.66 -5.01 -9.83
N PRO A 61 12.85 -5.60 -8.62
CA PRO A 61 13.91 -5.20 -7.70
C PRO A 61 15.29 -5.47 -8.31
N VAL A 62 16.24 -4.57 -8.06
CA VAL A 62 17.62 -4.68 -8.54
C VAL A 62 18.55 -4.71 -7.32
N PRO A 63 19.33 -5.79 -7.11
CA PRO A 63 20.28 -5.85 -6.01
C PRO A 63 21.47 -4.90 -6.24
N ALA A 64 22.05 -4.44 -5.13
CA ALA A 64 23.32 -3.76 -5.10
C ALA A 64 24.47 -4.69 -5.54
N ARG A 65 25.66 -4.11 -5.77
CA ARG A 65 26.85 -4.85 -6.23
C ARG A 65 27.28 -5.98 -5.28
N ASP A 66 26.99 -5.84 -4.00
CA ASP A 66 27.28 -6.82 -2.95
C ASP A 66 26.19 -7.90 -2.81
N GLY A 67 25.14 -7.83 -3.65
CA GLY A 67 24.02 -8.77 -3.66
C GLY A 67 22.88 -8.42 -2.69
N HIS A 68 23.05 -7.43 -1.81
CA HIS A 68 21.98 -6.97 -0.93
C HIS A 68 20.96 -6.16 -1.71
N LEU A 69 19.74 -6.07 -1.19
CA LEU A 69 18.65 -5.34 -1.84
C LEU A 69 18.56 -3.91 -1.35
N THR A 70 19.16 -3.63 -0.19
CA THR A 70 19.33 -2.27 0.28
C THR A 70 20.81 -1.89 0.37
N ALA A 71 21.10 -0.62 0.13
CA ALA A 71 22.42 -0.03 0.37
C ALA A 71 22.23 1.35 0.98
N ASP A 72 22.76 1.56 2.19
CA ASP A 72 22.69 2.83 2.91
C ASP A 72 21.26 3.41 3.04
N GLY A 73 20.26 2.54 3.24
CA GLY A 73 18.85 2.93 3.37
C GLY A 73 18.09 3.11 2.06
N TRP A 74 18.69 2.73 0.92
CA TRP A 74 18.10 2.84 -0.41
C TRP A 74 17.83 1.46 -1.01
N ALA A 75 16.71 1.33 -1.72
CA ALA A 75 16.44 0.19 -2.61
C ALA A 75 16.41 0.65 -4.08
N ALA A 76 16.58 -0.30 -5.00
CA ALA A 76 16.54 -0.03 -6.43
C ALA A 76 15.51 -0.91 -7.14
N THR A 77 14.80 -0.33 -8.12
CA THR A 77 13.97 -1.06 -9.08
C THR A 77 14.30 -0.62 -10.50
N ARG A 78 13.93 -1.42 -11.52
CA ARG A 78 14.06 -1.01 -12.92
C ARG A 78 13.15 0.18 -13.23
N PHE A 79 13.72 1.23 -13.84
CA PHE A 79 13.00 2.38 -14.38
C PHE A 79 12.25 2.02 -15.67
N GLU A 80 11.00 2.44 -15.75
CA GLU A 80 10.15 2.28 -16.94
C GLU A 80 9.87 3.65 -17.57
N PRO A 81 10.43 3.93 -18.77
CA PRO A 81 10.24 5.21 -19.44
C PRO A 81 8.82 5.35 -20.01
N GLY A 82 8.34 6.59 -20.14
CA GLY A 82 7.08 6.89 -20.81
C GLY A 82 5.82 6.51 -20.01
N THR A 83 5.98 6.19 -18.73
CA THR A 83 4.86 5.88 -17.84
C THR A 83 4.12 7.14 -17.37
N THR A 84 2.83 6.97 -17.03
CA THR A 84 2.00 8.05 -16.46
C THR A 84 1.30 7.56 -15.19
N HIS A 85 1.04 8.44 -14.22
CA HIS A 85 0.32 8.01 -13.00
C HIS A 85 -1.13 7.65 -13.29
N CYS A 86 -1.55 6.47 -12.83
CA CYS A 86 -2.96 6.10 -12.83
C CYS A 86 -3.71 6.88 -11.75
N ARG A 87 -4.82 7.49 -12.12
CA ARG A 87 -5.77 8.12 -11.17
C ARG A 87 -7.20 7.60 -11.32
N ASP A 88 -7.40 6.66 -12.25
CA ASP A 88 -8.70 6.08 -12.53
C ASP A 88 -9.02 5.01 -11.48
N LEU A 89 -10.00 5.30 -10.60
CA LEU A 89 -10.34 4.43 -9.49
C LEU A 89 -10.75 3.00 -9.93
N PRO A 90 -11.58 2.80 -10.97
CA PRO A 90 -11.86 1.46 -11.49
C PRO A 90 -10.59 0.69 -11.89
N THR A 91 -9.66 1.34 -12.57
CA THR A 91 -8.38 0.75 -12.96
C THR A 91 -7.53 0.40 -11.73
N LEU A 92 -7.47 1.27 -10.72
CA LEU A 92 -6.74 1.01 -9.46
C LEU A 92 -7.30 -0.21 -8.72
N ARG A 93 -8.63 -0.33 -8.60
CA ARG A 93 -9.29 -1.49 -7.96
C ARG A 93 -9.03 -2.78 -8.74
N ALA A 94 -9.17 -2.75 -10.06
CA ALA A 94 -8.87 -3.91 -10.91
C ALA A 94 -7.40 -4.35 -10.78
N THR A 95 -6.48 -3.38 -10.72
CA THR A 95 -5.04 -3.63 -10.47
C THR A 95 -4.82 -4.28 -9.12
N ALA A 96 -5.50 -3.79 -8.06
CA ALA A 96 -5.42 -4.36 -6.71
C ALA A 96 -5.83 -5.84 -6.71
N HIS A 97 -7.00 -6.13 -7.27
CA HIS A 97 -7.56 -7.49 -7.32
C HIS A 97 -6.65 -8.45 -8.09
N LEU A 98 -6.16 -8.05 -9.26
CA LEU A 98 -5.24 -8.87 -10.05
C LEU A 98 -3.93 -9.12 -9.30
N LEU A 99 -3.31 -8.07 -8.74
CA LEU A 99 -2.07 -8.20 -7.98
C LEU A 99 -2.25 -9.13 -6.79
N HIS A 100 -3.30 -8.94 -5.98
CA HIS A 100 -3.53 -9.75 -4.78
C HIS A 100 -3.84 -11.21 -5.12
N ALA A 101 -4.53 -11.49 -6.23
CA ALA A 101 -4.74 -12.86 -6.71
C ALA A 101 -3.42 -13.56 -7.08
N HIS A 102 -2.50 -12.85 -7.75
CA HIS A 102 -1.16 -13.37 -8.03
C HIS A 102 -0.34 -13.59 -6.76
N LEU A 103 -0.39 -12.65 -5.81
CA LEU A 103 0.31 -12.75 -4.52
C LEU A 103 -0.21 -13.91 -3.67
N ALA A 104 -1.53 -14.16 -3.65
CA ALA A 104 -2.13 -15.29 -2.95
C ALA A 104 -1.55 -16.63 -3.38
N THR A 105 -1.25 -16.77 -4.68
CA THR A 105 -0.63 -17.98 -5.24
C THR A 105 0.88 -18.01 -4.98
N ALA A 106 1.55 -16.86 -5.05
CA ALA A 106 3.00 -16.77 -4.87
C ALA A 106 3.42 -16.94 -3.41
N VAL A 107 2.56 -16.56 -2.46
CA VAL A 107 2.82 -16.56 -1.01
C VAL A 107 1.58 -17.13 -0.29
N PRO A 108 1.46 -18.47 -0.24
CA PRO A 108 0.26 -19.12 0.32
C PRO A 108 0.16 -19.02 1.85
N GLU A 109 1.29 -18.82 2.53
CA GLU A 109 1.42 -18.80 3.99
C GLU A 109 2.04 -17.48 4.47
N ARG A 110 1.69 -17.06 5.70
CA ARG A 110 2.16 -15.81 6.29
C ARG A 110 3.67 -15.87 6.55
N PRO A 111 4.48 -14.97 5.93
CA PRO A 111 5.90 -14.89 6.21
C PRO A 111 6.17 -14.35 7.62
N SER A 112 7.01 -15.02 8.41
CA SER A 112 7.36 -14.56 9.76
C SER A 112 8.19 -13.28 9.77
N GLN A 113 8.83 -12.94 8.65
CA GLN A 113 9.60 -11.70 8.48
C GLN A 113 8.73 -10.45 8.61
N LEU A 114 7.41 -10.54 8.37
CA LEU A 114 6.49 -9.43 8.61
C LEU A 114 6.44 -9.03 10.09
N ASP A 115 6.74 -9.94 11.01
CA ASP A 115 6.76 -9.66 12.46
C ASP A 115 7.97 -8.81 12.87
N ALA A 116 9.03 -8.80 12.06
CA ALA A 116 10.24 -8.04 12.34
C ALA A 116 10.11 -6.54 11.99
N ARG A 117 9.05 -6.15 11.26
CA ARG A 117 8.85 -4.76 10.84
C ARG A 117 8.42 -3.89 12.02
N ASP A 118 9.15 -2.80 12.26
CA ASP A 118 8.86 -1.83 13.32
C ASP A 118 8.66 -0.39 12.81
N ASP A 119 8.66 -0.21 11.49
CA ASP A 119 8.33 1.05 10.84
C ASP A 119 6.93 1.55 11.24
N ARG A 120 6.69 2.85 11.06
CA ARG A 120 5.43 3.50 11.46
C ARG A 120 4.18 2.89 10.81
N TRP A 121 4.28 2.33 9.60
CA TRP A 121 3.17 1.67 8.93
C TRP A 121 2.90 0.30 9.56
N ALA A 122 3.94 -0.48 9.86
CA ALA A 122 3.80 -1.74 10.59
C ALA A 122 3.22 -1.54 12.00
N VAL A 123 3.61 -0.47 12.69
CA VAL A 123 3.03 -0.09 14.00
C VAL A 123 1.55 0.29 13.86
N ALA A 124 1.19 1.12 12.89
CA ALA A 124 -0.19 1.52 12.63
C ALA A 124 -1.08 0.32 12.22
N ASP A 125 -0.55 -0.58 11.40
CA ASP A 125 -1.23 -1.80 10.96
C ASP A 125 -1.54 -2.71 12.14
N ARG A 126 -0.55 -2.98 13.01
CA ARG A 126 -0.78 -3.76 14.25
C ARG A 126 -1.78 -3.08 15.16
N ALA A 127 -1.59 -1.79 15.46
CA ALA A 127 -2.47 -1.06 16.37
C ALA A 127 -3.94 -1.08 15.92
N THR A 128 -4.17 -0.96 14.61
CA THR A 128 -5.51 -1.03 14.02
C THR A 128 -6.15 -2.41 14.15
N HIS A 129 -5.40 -3.48 13.94
CA HIS A 129 -5.95 -4.84 13.87
C HIS A 129 -5.99 -5.54 15.24
N ASP A 130 -5.09 -5.17 16.15
CA ASP A 130 -5.04 -5.67 17.53
C ASP A 130 -6.01 -4.94 18.47
N GLY A 131 -6.76 -3.94 17.96
CA GLY A 131 -7.68 -3.14 18.76
C GLY A 131 -6.98 -2.21 19.75
N THR A 132 -5.76 -1.76 19.42
CA THR A 132 -4.94 -0.89 20.28
C THR A 132 -4.71 0.51 19.69
N ALA A 133 -5.58 0.93 18.76
CA ALA A 133 -5.46 2.19 18.04
C ALA A 133 -5.46 3.41 18.97
N GLU A 134 -6.30 3.43 19.99
CA GLU A 134 -6.36 4.53 20.97
C GLU A 134 -5.06 4.65 21.78
N GLN A 135 -4.47 3.52 22.17
CA GLN A 135 -3.19 3.47 22.87
C GLN A 135 -2.06 3.98 21.96
N ALA A 136 -2.06 3.59 20.68
CA ALA A 136 -1.09 4.08 19.70
C ALA A 136 -1.21 5.60 19.48
N ALA A 137 -2.42 6.15 19.55
CA ALA A 137 -2.67 7.58 19.46
C ALA A 137 -2.39 8.37 20.75
N ALA A 138 -2.08 7.71 21.88
CA ALA A 138 -1.96 8.37 23.18
C ALA A 138 -0.91 9.50 23.21
N ALA A 139 0.20 9.32 22.48
CA ALA A 139 1.27 10.32 22.35
C ALA A 139 0.95 11.44 21.33
N ARG A 140 -0.19 11.36 20.62
CA ARG A 140 -0.63 12.30 19.58
C ARG A 140 -2.01 12.86 19.94
N PRO A 141 -2.12 13.77 20.93
CA PRO A 141 -3.42 14.23 21.46
C PRO A 141 -4.39 14.79 20.41
N HIS A 142 -3.85 15.39 19.34
CA HIS A 142 -4.63 15.92 18.22
C HIS A 142 -5.36 14.85 17.40
N LEU A 143 -4.99 13.56 17.54
CA LEU A 143 -5.66 12.45 16.88
C LEU A 143 -6.71 11.76 17.75
N ARG A 144 -6.77 12.06 19.05
CA ARG A 144 -7.54 11.29 20.04
C ARG A 144 -9.01 11.18 19.65
N ASP A 145 -9.64 12.30 19.32
CA ASP A 145 -11.07 12.35 19.05
C ASP A 145 -11.40 11.58 17.77
N LEU A 146 -10.65 11.82 16.68
CA LEU A 146 -10.83 11.10 15.42
C LEU A 146 -10.61 9.58 15.57
N VAL A 147 -9.54 9.16 16.27
CA VAL A 147 -9.24 7.75 16.50
C VAL A 147 -10.33 7.10 17.35
N GLY A 148 -10.76 7.75 18.43
CA GLY A 148 -11.84 7.24 19.29
C GLY A 148 -13.16 7.11 18.53
N THR A 149 -13.50 8.08 17.68
CA THR A 149 -14.67 8.04 16.81
C THR A 149 -14.63 6.87 15.81
N LEU A 150 -13.48 6.64 15.15
CA LEU A 150 -13.31 5.51 14.22
C LEU A 150 -13.33 4.15 14.95
N ALA A 151 -12.70 4.06 16.13
CA ALA A 151 -12.68 2.85 16.96
C ALA A 151 -14.08 2.48 17.46
N ALA A 152 -14.84 3.44 17.99
CA ALA A 152 -16.23 3.24 18.41
C ALA A 152 -17.13 2.78 17.24
N GLY A 153 -16.84 3.24 16.02
CA GLY A 153 -17.49 2.77 14.81
C GLY A 153 -17.28 1.28 14.55
N LEU A 154 -16.08 0.74 14.84
CA LEU A 154 -15.78 -0.68 14.72
C LEU A 154 -16.48 -1.52 15.79
N ASP A 155 -16.60 -1.02 17.02
CA ASP A 155 -17.27 -1.70 18.12
C ASP A 155 -18.78 -1.82 17.85
N THR A 156 -19.39 -0.76 17.31
CA THR A 156 -20.83 -0.76 16.96
C THR A 156 -21.18 -1.84 15.94
N ASP A 157 -20.30 -2.12 14.97
CA ASP A 157 -20.53 -3.16 13.96
C ASP A 157 -20.55 -4.57 14.59
N LEU A 158 -19.83 -4.81 15.69
CA LEU A 158 -19.81 -6.09 16.40
C LEU A 158 -21.11 -6.39 17.14
N ASP A 159 -21.80 -5.35 17.59
CA ASP A 159 -23.10 -5.47 18.29
C ASP A 159 -24.27 -5.71 17.32
N THR A 160 -24.04 -5.53 16.02
CA THR A 160 -25.03 -5.81 14.97
C THR A 160 -24.82 -7.19 14.36
N ASP A 161 -25.91 -7.91 14.04
CA ASP A 161 -25.89 -9.22 13.35
C ASP A 161 -25.48 -9.10 11.86
N LEU A 162 -24.62 -8.13 11.54
CA LEU A 162 -24.10 -7.85 10.20
C LEU A 162 -22.91 -8.77 9.90
N ASP A 163 -22.81 -9.19 8.65
CA ASP A 163 -21.61 -9.87 8.17
C ASP A 163 -20.41 -8.89 8.21
N THR A 164 -19.51 -9.16 9.14
CA THR A 164 -18.28 -8.39 9.36
C THR A 164 -17.03 -9.18 9.01
N ASP A 165 -17.17 -10.32 8.32
CA ASP A 165 -16.04 -11.10 7.82
C ASP A 165 -15.40 -10.38 6.63
N LEU A 166 -14.12 -10.02 6.75
CA LEU A 166 -13.37 -9.42 5.65
C LEU A 166 -12.78 -10.48 4.71
N GLY A 167 -12.97 -11.77 5.01
CA GLY A 167 -12.41 -12.90 4.29
C GLY A 167 -10.99 -13.24 4.71
N ARG A 168 -10.43 -14.25 4.03
CA ARG A 168 -9.09 -14.80 4.33
C ARG A 168 -8.00 -13.74 4.18
N GLU A 169 -7.12 -13.67 5.16
CA GLU A 169 -5.90 -12.87 5.07
C GLU A 169 -4.85 -13.51 4.14
N GLN A 170 -4.15 -12.65 3.41
CA GLN A 170 -3.06 -13.05 2.52
C GLN A 170 -2.08 -11.89 2.33
N LEU A 171 -1.03 -12.11 1.54
CA LEU A 171 -0.12 -11.04 1.17
C LEU A 171 -0.83 -10.05 0.23
N VAL A 172 -0.87 -8.78 0.63
CA VAL A 172 -1.49 -7.66 -0.10
C VAL A 172 -0.53 -6.47 -0.19
N HIS A 173 -0.84 -5.54 -1.09
CA HIS A 173 -0.18 -4.23 -1.15
C HIS A 173 -0.96 -3.21 -0.32
N ALA A 174 -0.35 -2.64 0.71
CA ALA A 174 -0.98 -1.72 1.66
C ALA A 174 -0.97 -0.23 1.25
N ASP A 175 -0.49 0.11 0.04
CA ASP A 175 -0.30 1.51 -0.41
C ASP A 175 -0.49 1.62 -1.94
N LEU A 176 -1.47 0.92 -2.50
CA LEU A 176 -1.52 0.74 -3.97
C LEU A 176 -1.80 2.04 -4.73
N ALA A 177 -2.73 2.88 -4.27
CA ALA A 177 -3.33 3.94 -5.10
C ALA A 177 -2.29 4.90 -5.70
N GLY A 178 -1.30 5.32 -4.91
CA GLY A 178 -0.22 6.21 -5.36
C GLY A 178 0.85 5.53 -6.21
N ASN A 179 0.86 4.20 -6.25
CA ASN A 179 1.94 3.36 -6.74
C ASN A 179 1.56 2.55 -7.98
N VAL A 180 0.54 3.01 -8.72
CA VAL A 180 0.18 2.46 -10.04
C VAL A 180 0.52 3.48 -11.12
N LEU A 181 1.40 3.07 -12.02
CA LEU A 181 1.68 3.75 -13.27
C LEU A 181 0.94 3.04 -14.42
N LEU A 182 0.76 3.72 -15.54
CA LEU A 182 0.30 3.16 -16.81
C LEU A 182 1.46 3.27 -17.79
N ASP A 183 1.81 2.16 -18.42
CA ASP A 183 2.80 2.17 -19.51
C ASP A 183 2.21 2.70 -20.83
N ALA A 184 3.01 2.68 -21.90
CA ALA A 184 2.63 3.22 -23.20
C ALA A 184 1.39 2.54 -23.82
N ASP A 185 1.12 1.29 -23.45
CA ASP A 185 -0.04 0.51 -23.90
C ASP A 185 -1.22 0.63 -22.93
N GLY A 186 -1.08 1.43 -21.86
CA GLY A 186 -2.08 1.59 -20.81
C GLY A 186 -2.12 0.43 -19.81
N ILE A 187 -1.10 -0.43 -19.78
CA ILE A 187 -1.04 -1.56 -18.86
C ILE A 187 -0.63 -1.04 -17.47
N PRO A 188 -1.37 -1.39 -16.39
CA PRO A 188 -0.99 -1.03 -15.04
C PRO A 188 0.38 -1.61 -14.64
N PHE A 189 1.26 -0.75 -14.17
CA PHE A 189 2.59 -1.06 -13.66
C PHE A 189 2.68 -0.64 -12.19
N VAL A 190 2.70 -1.63 -11.30
CA VAL A 190 2.79 -1.43 -9.86
C VAL A 190 4.25 -1.21 -9.47
N VAL A 191 4.52 -0.09 -8.80
CA VAL A 191 5.83 0.26 -8.22
C VAL A 191 5.76 0.21 -6.70
N ASP A 192 6.89 0.41 -6.01
CA ASP A 192 6.97 0.63 -4.55
C ASP A 192 6.08 -0.31 -3.70
N PHE A 193 6.22 -1.62 -3.93
CA PHE A 193 5.39 -2.64 -3.28
C PHE A 193 5.54 -2.61 -1.76
N SER A 194 4.44 -2.33 -1.05
CA SER A 194 4.39 -2.29 0.42
C SER A 194 3.65 -3.52 0.97
N PRO A 195 4.36 -4.57 1.44
CA PRO A 195 3.75 -5.85 1.82
C PRO A 195 3.03 -5.79 3.17
N ALA A 196 1.81 -6.30 3.23
CA ALA A 196 1.08 -6.56 4.48
C ALA A 196 0.36 -7.91 4.41
N TRP A 197 0.09 -8.53 5.57
CA TRP A 197 -0.71 -9.75 5.65
C TRP A 197 -2.12 -9.44 6.16
N ARG A 198 -3.04 -9.14 5.24
CA ARG A 198 -4.41 -8.69 5.53
C ARG A 198 -5.39 -9.20 4.47
N SER A 199 -6.68 -8.98 4.68
CA SER A 199 -7.67 -9.31 3.67
C SER A 199 -7.53 -8.40 2.43
N PRO A 200 -7.81 -8.91 1.22
CA PRO A 200 -7.87 -8.08 0.02
C PRO A 200 -8.89 -6.96 0.12
N LEU A 201 -10.01 -7.18 0.83
CA LEU A 201 -11.03 -6.17 1.06
C LEU A 201 -10.48 -4.97 1.85
N TRP A 202 -9.65 -5.20 2.86
CA TRP A 202 -8.97 -4.12 3.58
C TRP A 202 -7.99 -3.36 2.68
N ALA A 203 -7.18 -4.07 1.89
CA ALA A 203 -6.23 -3.42 1.00
C ALA A 203 -6.93 -2.61 -0.11
N GLU A 204 -8.07 -3.08 -0.60
CA GLU A 204 -8.94 -2.32 -1.50
C GLU A 204 -9.52 -1.08 -0.80
N ALA A 205 -9.96 -1.20 0.46
CA ALA A 205 -10.45 -0.06 1.24
C ALA A 205 -9.39 1.04 1.38
N VAL A 206 -8.13 0.66 1.66
CA VAL A 206 -6.99 1.59 1.66
C VAL A 206 -6.84 2.25 0.29
N CYS A 207 -6.86 1.47 -0.80
CA CYS A 207 -6.75 1.99 -2.16
C CYS A 207 -7.86 3.02 -2.49
N VAL A 208 -9.12 2.71 -2.15
CA VAL A 208 -10.26 3.62 -2.38
C VAL A 208 -10.12 4.89 -1.53
N LEU A 209 -9.79 4.73 -0.25
CA LEU A 209 -9.58 5.84 0.68
C LEU A 209 -8.51 6.81 0.15
N ASP A 210 -7.37 6.28 -0.29
CA ASP A 210 -6.28 7.09 -0.82
C ASP A 210 -6.60 7.73 -2.16
N ALA A 211 -7.37 7.04 -3.02
CA ALA A 211 -7.81 7.63 -4.27
C ALA A 211 -8.71 8.86 -4.02
N VAL A 212 -9.60 8.79 -3.03
CA VAL A 212 -10.44 9.92 -2.62
C VAL A 212 -9.61 11.01 -1.96
N LEU A 213 -8.76 10.65 -1.01
CA LEU A 213 -7.95 11.61 -0.26
C LEU A 213 -6.91 12.29 -1.14
N TRP A 214 -6.21 11.58 -2.02
CA TRP A 214 -4.98 12.08 -2.63
C TRP A 214 -5.05 12.19 -4.15
N LEU A 215 -5.89 11.39 -4.80
CA LEU A 215 -5.96 11.29 -6.26
C LEU A 215 -7.21 11.96 -6.87
N ARG A 216 -7.99 12.66 -6.04
CA ARG A 216 -9.21 13.41 -6.45
C ARG A 216 -10.34 12.52 -6.96
N ALA A 217 -10.40 11.25 -6.52
CA ALA A 217 -11.58 10.44 -6.76
C ALA A 217 -12.81 11.07 -6.05
N PRO A 218 -14.02 10.93 -6.60
CA PRO A 218 -15.22 11.49 -5.97
C PRO A 218 -15.48 10.88 -4.59
N VAL A 219 -15.89 11.71 -3.62
CA VAL A 219 -16.24 11.25 -2.25
C VAL A 219 -17.38 10.21 -2.27
N ALA A 220 -18.27 10.26 -3.28
CA ALA A 220 -19.33 9.27 -3.48
C ALA A 220 -18.80 7.84 -3.69
N ALA A 221 -17.51 7.66 -4.03
CA ALA A 221 -16.89 6.33 -4.06
C ALA A 221 -16.90 5.62 -2.69
N LEU A 222 -17.07 6.36 -1.60
CA LEU A 222 -17.16 5.82 -0.24
C LEU A 222 -18.56 5.28 0.10
N ASP A 223 -19.58 5.53 -0.71
CA ASP A 223 -20.97 5.17 -0.38
C ASP A 223 -21.17 3.64 -0.27
N GLU A 224 -20.45 2.86 -1.09
CA GLU A 224 -20.46 1.39 -0.99
C GLU A 224 -19.71 0.85 0.26
N TRP A 225 -18.96 1.72 0.94
CA TRP A 225 -18.15 1.40 2.12
C TRP A 225 -18.82 1.85 3.43
N ARG A 226 -20.14 2.06 3.43
CA ARG A 226 -20.89 2.58 4.59
C ARG A 226 -21.63 1.52 5.40
N THR A 227 -21.64 0.26 4.97
CA THR A 227 -22.31 -0.84 5.70
C THR A 227 -21.52 -2.16 5.64
N GLY A 228 -21.74 -3.05 6.62
CA GLY A 228 -21.22 -4.43 6.63
C GLY A 228 -19.69 -4.53 6.59
N ALA A 229 -19.18 -5.65 6.07
CA ALA A 229 -17.74 -5.90 5.93
C ALA A 229 -16.96 -4.77 5.20
N PRO A 230 -17.47 -4.14 4.11
CA PRO A 230 -16.84 -2.97 3.52
C PRO A 230 -16.66 -1.81 4.50
N ARG A 231 -17.67 -1.47 5.31
CA ARG A 231 -17.52 -0.41 6.33
C ARG A 231 -16.40 -0.71 7.31
N ARG A 232 -16.37 -1.94 7.82
CA ARG A 232 -15.33 -2.38 8.75
C ARG A 232 -13.93 -2.30 8.12
N ALA A 233 -13.80 -2.70 6.85
CA ALA A 233 -12.57 -2.57 6.09
C ALA A 233 -12.13 -1.10 5.94
N MET A 234 -13.08 -0.20 5.64
CA MET A 234 -12.85 1.23 5.49
C MET A 234 -12.46 1.92 6.79
N LEU A 235 -13.11 1.59 7.91
CA LEU A 235 -12.74 2.10 9.24
C LEU A 235 -11.33 1.66 9.63
N ARG A 236 -10.97 0.40 9.36
CA ARG A 236 -9.59 -0.09 9.56
C ARG A 236 -8.60 0.62 8.62
N ALA A 237 -8.95 0.85 7.36
CA ALA A 237 -8.11 1.62 6.44
C ALA A 237 -7.89 3.06 6.93
N ALA A 238 -8.94 3.71 7.44
CA ALA A 238 -8.87 5.05 7.99
C ALA A 238 -7.99 5.12 9.25
N LEU A 239 -8.17 4.19 10.21
CA LEU A 239 -7.30 4.09 11.39
C LEU A 239 -5.85 3.86 11.01
N PHE A 240 -5.59 2.93 10.07
CA PHE A 240 -4.24 2.66 9.56
C PHE A 240 -3.59 3.93 9.01
N ARG A 241 -4.31 4.70 8.18
CA ARG A 241 -3.80 5.94 7.61
C ARG A 241 -3.61 7.05 8.65
N VAL A 242 -4.60 7.30 9.50
CA VAL A 242 -4.51 8.30 10.57
C VAL A 242 -3.31 8.06 11.50
N LEU A 243 -3.03 6.79 11.81
CA LEU A 243 -1.90 6.41 12.65
C LEU A 243 -0.54 6.44 11.92
N SER A 244 -0.48 6.15 10.62
CA SER A 244 0.76 6.09 9.83
C SER A 244 1.14 7.39 9.11
N ASP A 245 0.20 8.30 8.94
CA ASP A 245 0.43 9.62 8.34
C ASP A 245 1.15 10.55 9.31
N ASP A 246 2.14 11.26 8.77
CA ASP A 246 2.97 12.18 9.52
C ASP A 246 3.46 13.33 8.62
N PRO A 247 2.95 14.57 8.82
CA PRO A 247 1.83 14.91 9.71
C PRO A 247 0.49 14.34 9.19
N CYS A 248 -0.44 14.04 10.09
CA CYS A 248 -1.81 13.62 9.74
C CYS A 248 -2.73 14.84 9.61
N ASP A 249 -3.45 14.94 8.49
CA ASP A 249 -4.44 15.99 8.24
C ASP A 249 -5.83 15.59 8.77
N VAL A 250 -6.04 15.78 10.08
CA VAL A 250 -7.27 15.37 10.80
C VAL A 250 -8.54 15.90 10.11
N ALA A 251 -8.55 17.17 9.72
CA ALA A 251 -9.72 17.81 9.10
C ALA A 251 -10.10 17.13 7.78
N ARG A 252 -9.11 16.63 7.02
CA ARG A 252 -9.35 15.90 5.77
C ARG A 252 -10.05 14.57 6.00
N TYR A 253 -9.70 13.83 7.05
CA TYR A 253 -10.36 12.58 7.42
C TYR A 253 -11.77 12.82 7.98
N GLU A 254 -11.94 13.82 8.85
CA GLU A 254 -13.25 14.19 9.40
C GLU A 254 -14.25 14.57 8.30
N ALA A 255 -13.78 15.28 7.26
CA ALA A 255 -14.61 15.68 6.11
C ALA A 255 -15.18 14.50 5.30
N LEU A 256 -14.65 13.27 5.46
CA LEU A 256 -15.18 12.09 4.79
C LEU A 256 -16.44 11.52 5.46
N GLY A 257 -16.67 11.85 6.74
CA GLY A 257 -17.83 11.35 7.50
C GLY A 257 -17.91 9.81 7.51
N LEU A 258 -16.81 9.14 7.85
CA LEU A 258 -16.71 7.67 7.86
C LEU A 258 -17.33 7.02 9.11
N SER A 259 -17.50 7.78 10.19
CA SER A 259 -18.06 7.31 11.46
C SER A 259 -19.58 7.29 11.46
#